data_AF-A0A183B9D3-F1
#
_entry.id   AF-A0A183B9D3-F1
#
_cell.length_a   1.000
_cell.length_b   1.000
_cell.length_c   1.000
_cell.angle_alpha   90.00
_cell.angle_beta   90.00
_cell.angle_gamma   90.00
#
_symmetry.space_group_name_H-M   'P 1'
#
loop_
_entity.id
_entity.type
_entity.pdbx_description
1 polymer ?
#
loop_
_entity_poly.entity_id
_entity_poly.type
_entity_poly.pdbx_seq_one_letter_code
_entity_poly.pdbx_strand_id
1 'polypeptide(L)'
;LNVIIGSLFLGGALPNFRYFFAAKTSAQDVFEVIERKPPIDNRGGGLKPELFFQQLRFEDVSFAYPTRPENMVLDRLSLVVEQNQTVAFVGPSGCGKSTVMHLLQRLYDPVSGKFN
;
A
#
# COMPACT_ATOMS: atom_id res chain seq x y z
N LEU A 1 47.05 28.14 27.71
CA LEU A 1 45.97 27.63 28.59
C LEU A 1 44.62 27.56 27.86
N ASN A 2 44.10 28.66 27.32
CA ASN A 2 42.80 28.69 26.63
C ASN A 2 42.68 27.70 25.45
N VAL A 3 43.74 27.54 24.65
CA VAL A 3 43.77 26.58 23.53
C VAL A 3 43.66 25.12 24.01
N ILE A 4 44.35 24.78 25.10
CA ILE A 4 44.36 23.43 25.68
C ILE A 4 42.98 23.09 26.27
N ILE A 5 42.41 24.02 27.04
CA ILE A 5 41.08 23.86 27.62
C ILE A 5 40.01 23.75 26.52
N GLY A 6 40.09 24.58 25.48
CA GLY A 6 39.20 24.49 24.32
C GLY A 6 39.30 23.15 23.58
N SER A 7 40.52 22.63 23.39
CA SER A 7 40.74 21.32 22.76
C SER A 7 40.20 20.14 23.58
N LEU A 8 40.24 20.24 24.91
CA LEU A 8 39.72 19.21 25.82
C LEU A 8 38.19 19.12 25.75
N PHE A 9 37.50 20.27 25.76
CA PHE A 9 36.04 20.32 25.58
C PHE A 9 35.60 19.85 24.19
N LEU A 10 36.32 20.22 23.14
CA LEU A 10 36.06 19.75 21.78
C LEU A 10 36.23 18.22 21.68
N GLY A 11 37.33 17.69 22.22
CA GLY A 11 37.60 16.25 22.28
C GLY A 11 36.54 15.47 23.07
N GLY A 12 36.01 16.07 24.15
CA GLY A 12 34.92 15.50 24.95
C GLY A 12 33.56 15.48 24.24
N ALA A 13 33.35 16.32 23.22
CA ALA A 13 32.11 16.34 22.44
C ALA A 13 32.09 15.30 21.30
N LEU A 14 33.26 14.91 20.78
CA LEU A 14 33.38 13.97 19.64
C LEU A 14 32.68 12.62 19.85
N PRO A 15 32.73 11.98 21.04
CA PRO A 15 31.99 10.75 21.28
C PRO A 15 30.49 10.91 21.07
N ASN A 16 29.91 12.11 21.29
CA ASN A 16 28.47 12.34 21.15
C ASN A 16 27.99 12.32 19.70
N PHE A 17 28.88 12.58 18.72
CA PHE A 17 28.53 12.48 17.31
C PHE A 17 28.04 11.09 16.92
N ARG A 18 28.53 10.02 17.57
CA ARG A 18 28.03 8.66 17.32
C ARG A 18 26.54 8.54 17.60
N TYR A 19 26.06 9.17 18.68
CA TYR A 19 24.64 9.14 19.06
C TYR A 19 23.82 9.99 18.10
N PHE A 20 24.32 11.15 17.69
CA PHE A 20 23.66 11.99 16.71
C PHE A 20 23.51 11.28 15.35
N PHE A 21 24.58 10.64 14.85
CA PHE A 21 24.51 9.91 13.58
C PHE A 21 23.61 8.67 13.70
N ALA A 22 23.68 7.91 14.79
CA ALA A 22 22.78 6.78 15.02
C ALA A 22 21.31 7.23 15.06
N ALA A 23 21.01 8.30 15.79
CA ALA A 23 19.67 8.87 15.84
C ALA A 23 19.18 9.35 14.47
N LYS A 24 20.06 10.00 13.68
CA LYS A 24 19.73 10.43 12.32
C LYS A 24 19.39 9.25 11.41
N THR A 25 20.18 8.17 11.44
CA THR A 25 19.92 6.97 10.62
C THR A 25 18.61 6.30 11.04
N SER A 26 18.37 6.10 12.34
CA SER A 26 17.10 5.52 12.80
C SER A 26 15.88 6.40 12.50
N ALA A 27 16.04 7.72 12.54
CA ALA A 27 14.97 8.64 12.17
C ALA A 27 14.63 8.56 10.68
N GLN A 28 15.61 8.24 9.81
CA GLN A 28 15.39 8.16 8.37
C GLN A 28 14.28 7.17 8.00
N ASP A 29 14.29 5.96 8.57
CA ASP A 29 13.26 4.94 8.30
C ASP A 29 11.87 5.40 8.78
N VAL A 30 11.82 6.12 9.91
CA VAL A 30 10.56 6.66 10.46
C VAL A 30 10.01 7.76 9.54
N PHE A 31 10.85 8.70 9.11
CA PHE A 31 10.45 9.77 8.20
C PHE A 31 10.05 9.23 6.83
N GLU A 32 10.71 8.17 6.33
CA GLU A 32 10.32 7.51 5.09
C GLU A 32 8.87 7.02 5.14
N VAL A 33 8.44 6.40 6.24
CA VAL A 33 7.05 5.95 6.41
C VAL A 33 6.08 7.13 6.54
N ILE A 34 6.45 8.19 7.26
CA ILE A 34 5.60 9.37 7.46
C ILE A 34 5.39 10.14 6.14
N GLU A 35 6.43 10.28 5.34
CA GLU A 35 6.42 11.06 4.11
C GLU A 35 5.92 10.26 2.90
N ARG A 36 5.85 8.93 3.01
CA ARG A 36 5.35 8.05 1.96
C ARG A 36 3.90 8.39 1.60
N LYS A 37 3.67 8.65 0.32
CA LYS A 37 2.33 8.78 -0.27
C LYS A 37 1.87 7.41 -0.81
N PRO A 38 0.80 6.80 -0.29
CA PRO A 38 0.29 5.53 -0.80
C PRO A 38 -0.42 5.73 -2.15
N PRO A 39 -0.41 4.74 -3.06
CA PRO A 39 -1.16 4.80 -4.32
C PRO A 39 -2.68 4.95 -4.09
N ILE A 40 -3.18 4.27 -3.06
CA ILE A 40 -4.58 4.33 -2.62
C ILE A 40 -4.61 5.14 -1.33
N ASP A 41 -5.12 6.36 -1.42
CA ASP A 41 -5.26 7.26 -0.27
C ASP A 41 -6.68 7.21 0.30
N ASN A 42 -6.81 6.62 1.50
CA ASN A 42 -8.09 6.53 2.22
C ASN A 42 -8.48 7.83 2.94
N ARG A 43 -7.64 8.87 2.91
CA ARG A 43 -7.93 10.18 3.53
C ARG A 43 -8.60 11.17 2.58
N GLY A 44 -8.64 10.85 1.27
CA GLY A 44 -9.16 11.74 0.23
C GLY A 44 -10.68 11.86 0.16
N GLY A 45 -11.15 12.93 -0.49
CA GLY A 45 -12.56 13.22 -0.77
C GLY A 45 -13.02 12.66 -2.11
N GLY A 46 -13.00 11.33 -2.26
CA GLY A 46 -13.56 10.67 -3.44
C GLY A 46 -15.06 10.92 -3.60
N LEU A 47 -15.59 10.62 -4.79
CA LEU A 47 -17.03 10.67 -5.04
C LEU A 47 -17.75 9.75 -4.03
N LYS A 48 -18.79 10.27 -3.38
CA LYS A 48 -19.72 9.50 -2.56
C LYS A 48 -21.02 9.38 -3.36
N PRO A 49 -21.25 8.26 -4.05
CA PRO A 49 -22.49 8.08 -4.80
C PRO A 49 -23.67 8.14 -3.83
N GLU A 50 -24.69 8.95 -4.14
CA GLU A 50 -25.94 9.00 -3.36
C GLU A 50 -26.71 7.67 -3.46
N LEU A 51 -26.52 6.97 -4.58
CA LEU A 51 -27.05 5.65 -4.85
C LEU A 51 -25.90 4.74 -5.32
N PHE A 52 -25.54 3.78 -4.48
CA PHE A 52 -24.95 2.52 -4.95
C PHE A 52 -26.07 1.74 -5.66
N PHE A 53 -25.84 0.58 -6.27
CA PHE A 53 -26.92 -0.34 -6.70
C PHE A 53 -27.55 -0.14 -8.08
N GLN A 54 -26.76 -0.29 -9.15
CA GLN A 54 -27.33 -0.87 -10.38
C GLN A 54 -26.72 -2.25 -10.65
N GLN A 55 -25.39 -2.33 -10.69
CA GLN A 55 -24.68 -3.55 -11.07
C GLN A 55 -23.22 -3.42 -10.67
N LEU A 56 -22.61 -4.52 -10.21
CA LEU A 56 -21.16 -4.66 -10.06
C LEU A 56 -20.62 -5.34 -11.30
N ARG A 57 -19.66 -4.72 -11.98
CA ARG A 57 -19.07 -5.28 -13.20
C ARG A 57 -17.56 -5.28 -13.12
N PHE A 58 -16.96 -6.43 -13.38
CA PHE A 58 -15.55 -6.60 -13.69
C PHE A 58 -15.41 -6.75 -15.21
N GLU A 59 -14.52 -5.97 -15.83
CA GLU A 59 -14.21 -6.00 -17.27
C GLU A 59 -12.73 -6.30 -17.48
N ASP A 60 -12.44 -7.53 -17.93
CA ASP A 60 -11.11 -8.04 -18.28
C ASP A 60 -10.05 -7.78 -17.20
N VAL A 61 -10.46 -7.92 -15.94
CA VAL A 61 -9.64 -7.61 -14.79
C VAL A 61 -8.53 -8.63 -14.63
N SER A 62 -7.29 -8.16 -14.75
CA SER A 62 -6.10 -8.96 -14.49
C SER A 62 -5.35 -8.42 -13.28
N PHE A 63 -4.87 -9.30 -12.42
CA PHE A 63 -4.25 -8.91 -11.16
C PHE A 63 -3.20 -9.89 -10.68
N ALA A 64 -2.08 -9.34 -10.22
CA ALA A 64 -1.03 -10.01 -9.45
C ALA A 64 -0.76 -9.21 -8.17
N TYR A 65 -0.46 -9.90 -7.07
CA TYR A 65 -0.08 -9.20 -5.84
C TYR A 65 1.27 -8.52 -6.02
N PRO A 66 1.47 -7.28 -5.51
CA PRO A 66 2.76 -6.57 -5.65
C PRO A 66 3.96 -7.31 -5.06
N THR A 67 3.73 -8.19 -4.09
CA THR A 67 4.76 -9.03 -3.47
C THR A 67 5.20 -10.20 -4.34
N ARG A 68 4.42 -10.57 -5.37
CA ARG A 68 4.66 -11.69 -6.31
C ARG A 68 4.14 -11.34 -7.72
N PRO A 69 4.73 -10.32 -8.39
CA PRO A 69 4.23 -9.79 -9.66
C PRO A 69 4.26 -10.80 -10.81
N GLU A 70 5.13 -11.81 -10.74
CA GLU A 70 5.25 -12.89 -11.72
C GLU A 70 4.06 -13.88 -11.70
N ASN A 71 3.29 -13.89 -10.62
CA ASN A 71 2.18 -14.82 -10.41
C ASN A 71 0.84 -14.12 -10.64
N MET A 72 0.32 -14.21 -11.86
CA MET A 72 -1.01 -13.69 -12.20
C MET A 72 -2.10 -14.51 -11.50
N VAL A 73 -2.82 -13.88 -10.56
CA VAL A 73 -3.86 -14.53 -9.75
C VAL A 73 -5.22 -14.48 -10.44
N LEU A 74 -5.52 -13.37 -11.12
CA LEU A 74 -6.69 -13.22 -11.99
C LEU A 74 -6.18 -12.89 -13.39
N ASP A 75 -6.62 -13.63 -14.40
CA ASP A 75 -6.31 -13.36 -15.81
C ASP A 75 -7.62 -13.07 -16.56
N ARG A 76 -7.80 -11.82 -16.98
CA ARG A 76 -8.99 -11.33 -17.72
C ARG A 76 -10.32 -11.77 -17.10
N LEU A 77 -10.49 -11.59 -15.80
CA LEU A 77 -11.76 -11.85 -15.12
C LEU A 77 -12.83 -10.86 -15.58
N SER A 78 -13.90 -11.39 -16.18
CA SER A 78 -15.11 -10.64 -16.54
C SER A 78 -16.30 -11.25 -15.82
N LEU A 79 -16.95 -10.45 -14.97
CA LEU A 79 -18.08 -10.86 -14.13
C LEU A 79 -19.07 -9.73 -14.02
N VAL A 80 -20.36 -10.07 -14.04
CA VAL A 80 -21.45 -9.15 -13.78
C VAL A 80 -22.29 -9.70 -12.64
N VAL A 81 -22.54 -8.86 -11.63
CA VAL A 81 -23.43 -9.15 -10.51
C VAL A 81 -24.53 -8.10 -10.51
N GLU A 82 -25.76 -8.56 -10.73
CA GLU A 82 -26.95 -7.70 -10.77
C GLU A 82 -27.37 -7.24 -9.37
N GLN A 83 -28.13 -6.15 -9.31
CA GLN A 83 -28.76 -5.73 -8.07
C GLN A 83 -29.61 -6.86 -7.46
N ASN A 84 -29.50 -7.05 -6.14
CA ASN A 84 -30.18 -8.10 -5.37
C ASN A 84 -29.77 -9.54 -5.74
N GLN A 85 -28.72 -9.73 -6.53
CA GLN A 85 -28.17 -11.05 -6.82
C GLN A 85 -27.17 -11.47 -5.75
N THR A 86 -27.27 -12.72 -5.30
CA THR A 86 -26.26 -13.36 -4.47
C THR A 86 -25.37 -14.24 -5.34
N VAL A 87 -24.06 -13.99 -5.33
CA VAL A 87 -23.07 -14.76 -6.09
C VAL A 87 -22.10 -15.42 -5.13
N ALA A 88 -21.81 -16.71 -5.35
CA ALA A 88 -20.83 -17.47 -4.58
C ALA A 88 -19.57 -17.72 -5.41
N PHE A 89 -18.40 -17.43 -4.83
CA PHE A 89 -17.11 -17.79 -5.41
C PHE A 89 -16.64 -19.13 -4.83
N VAL A 90 -16.54 -20.14 -5.69
CA VAL A 90 -16.13 -21.50 -5.32
C VAL A 90 -14.92 -21.93 -6.13
N GLY A 91 -14.06 -22.76 -5.55
CA GLY A 91 -12.89 -23.29 -6.25
C GLY A 91 -11.72 -23.63 -5.31
N PRO A 92 -10.65 -24.26 -5.83
CA PRO A 92 -9.49 -24.70 -5.07
C PRO A 92 -8.75 -23.55 -4.35
N SER A 93 -7.91 -23.87 -3.36
CA SER A 93 -7.06 -22.86 -2.73
C SER A 93 -6.18 -22.16 -3.77
N GLY A 94 -5.98 -20.84 -3.62
CA GLY A 94 -5.12 -20.06 -4.51
C GLY A 94 -5.77 -19.56 -5.82
N CYS A 95 -6.99 -19.97 -6.18
CA CYS A 95 -7.62 -19.58 -7.46
C CYS A 95 -8.18 -18.14 -7.53
N GLY A 96 -7.82 -17.27 -6.58
CA GLY A 96 -8.20 -15.85 -6.63
C GLY A 96 -9.54 -15.44 -6.00
N LYS A 97 -10.28 -16.33 -5.32
CA LYS A 97 -11.58 -15.99 -4.69
C LYS A 97 -11.50 -14.79 -3.73
N SER A 98 -10.61 -14.85 -2.74
CA SER A 98 -10.39 -13.76 -1.79
C SER A 98 -9.82 -12.51 -2.47
N THR A 99 -9.07 -12.70 -3.56
CA THR A 99 -8.52 -11.61 -4.35
C THR A 99 -9.62 -10.76 -4.98
N VAL A 100 -10.70 -11.36 -5.48
CA VAL A 100 -11.87 -10.61 -5.98
C VAL A 100 -12.43 -9.69 -4.88
N MET A 101 -12.55 -10.19 -3.65
CA MET A 101 -13.02 -9.39 -2.51
C MET A 101 -12.05 -8.27 -2.13
N HIS A 102 -10.74 -8.50 -2.25
CA HIS A 102 -9.73 -7.46 -2.00
C HIS A 102 -9.79 -6.33 -3.04
N LEU A 103 -10.03 -6.67 -4.32
CA LEU A 103 -10.24 -5.67 -5.38
C LEU A 103 -11.54 -4.89 -5.18
N LEU A 104 -12.63 -5.57 -4.83
CA LEU A 104 -13.93 -4.92 -4.56
C LEU A 104 -13.83 -3.88 -3.43
N GLN A 105 -13.09 -4.20 -2.37
CA GLN A 105 -12.81 -3.29 -1.26
C GLN A 105 -11.76 -2.22 -1.61
N ARG A 106 -11.22 -2.27 -2.83
CA ARG A 106 -10.14 -1.43 -3.34
C ARG A 106 -8.91 -1.42 -2.40
N LEU A 107 -8.57 -2.59 -1.84
CA LEU A 107 -7.30 -2.78 -1.12
C LEU A 107 -6.11 -2.81 -2.08
N TYR A 108 -6.37 -3.16 -3.33
CA TYR A 108 -5.42 -3.12 -4.44
C TYR A 108 -6.14 -2.61 -5.69
N ASP A 109 -5.38 -1.97 -6.58
CA ASP A 109 -5.82 -1.70 -7.94
C ASP A 109 -5.43 -2.86 -8.87
N PRO A 110 -6.20 -3.15 -9.92
CA PRO A 110 -5.89 -4.18 -10.89
C PRO A 110 -4.67 -3.78 -11.74
N VAL A 111 -3.98 -4.76 -12.31
CA VAL A 111 -2.89 -4.52 -13.27
C VAL A 111 -3.46 -4.02 -14.59
N SER A 112 -4.60 -4.57 -15.00
CA SER A 112 -5.35 -4.15 -16.18
C SER A 112 -6.84 -4.44 -16.03
N GLY A 113 -7.64 -3.85 -16.92
CA GLY A 113 -9.10 -3.92 -16.83
C GLY A 113 -9.66 -2.90 -15.85
N LYS A 114 -10.96 -2.98 -15.58
CA LYS A 114 -11.64 -2.07 -14.65
C LYS A 114 -12.81 -2.74 -13.96
N PHE A 115 -13.23 -2.18 -12.84
CA PHE A 115 -14.48 -2.54 -12.17
C PHE A 115 -15.20 -1.29 -11.67
N ASN A 116 -16.52 -1.37 -11.50
CA ASN A 116 -17.38 -0.28 -11.03
C ASN A 116 -18.26 -0.67 -9.85
#